data_AF-A0A7E6E1W8-F1
#
_entry.id   AF-A0A7E6E1W8-F1
#
_cell.length_a   1.000
_cell.length_b   1.000
_cell.length_c   1.000
_cell.angle_alpha   90.00
_cell.angle_beta   90.00
_cell.angle_gamma   90.00
#
_symmetry.space_group_name_H-M   'P 1'
#
loop_
_entity.id
_entity.type
_entity.pdbx_description
1 polymer ?
#
loop_
_entity_poly.entity_id
_entity_poly.type
_entity_poly.pdbx_seq_one_letter_code
_entity_poly.pdbx_strand_id
1 'polypeptide(L)'
;MGQLHLQDEELASTHPGRRLRLLLQRHVPSDWQGAEQRLRRFQDLRTGPPLSPWDFENLLLTGLSCVYRLHKALEAEERARWAQVFALLAQETLWDLCKGFCPQGQPPSLGPWASILNPFP
;
A
#
# COMPACT_ATOMS: atom_id res chain seq x y z
N MET A 1 -35.81 1.96 13.03
CA MET A 1 -35.25 2.80 11.95
C MET A 1 -34.78 4.11 12.56
N GLY A 2 -33.50 4.22 12.94
CA GLY A 2 -32.95 5.47 13.47
C GLY A 2 -32.32 6.26 12.34
N GLN A 3 -32.83 7.46 12.03
CA GLN A 3 -32.18 8.37 11.10
C GLN A 3 -31.06 9.11 11.85
N LEU A 4 -29.82 8.88 11.42
CA LEU A 4 -28.65 9.57 11.91
C LEU A 4 -28.51 10.89 11.13
N HIS A 5 -28.83 12.01 11.78
CA HIS A 5 -28.60 13.34 11.20
C HIS A 5 -27.20 13.82 11.55
N LEU A 6 -26.31 13.72 10.56
CA LEU A 6 -24.95 14.24 10.63
C LEU A 6 -24.97 15.74 10.28
N GLN A 7 -24.37 16.57 11.12
CA GLN A 7 -24.26 18.01 10.90
C GLN A 7 -23.20 18.33 9.84
N ASP A 8 -23.31 19.52 9.23
CA ASP A 8 -22.49 19.95 8.10
C ASP A 8 -20.99 20.02 8.44
N GLU A 9 -20.63 20.26 9.70
CA GLU A 9 -19.23 20.21 10.18
C GLU A 9 -18.64 18.80 10.18
N GLU A 10 -19.44 17.76 10.44
CA GLU A 10 -18.99 16.37 10.33
C GLU A 10 -18.92 15.92 8.87
N LEU A 11 -19.79 16.44 7.99
CA LEU A 11 -19.65 16.25 6.55
C LEU A 11 -18.41 16.97 6.00
N ALA A 12 -18.11 18.17 6.49
CA ALA A 12 -16.93 18.93 6.12
C ALA A 12 -15.62 18.23 6.54
N SER A 13 -15.60 17.59 7.71
CA SER A 13 -14.46 16.77 8.17
C SER A 13 -14.24 15.51 7.34
N THR A 14 -15.29 15.00 6.67
CA THR A 14 -15.17 13.85 5.75
C THR A 14 -14.70 14.23 4.34
N HIS A 15 -14.70 15.52 3.96
CA HIS A 15 -14.26 15.96 2.63
C HIS A 15 -12.81 15.56 2.29
N PRO A 16 -11.81 15.75 3.17
CA PRO A 16 -10.45 15.28 2.91
C PRO A 16 -10.37 13.77 2.71
N GLY A 17 -11.05 12.98 3.53
CA GLY A 17 -11.09 11.53 3.41
C GLY A 17 -11.77 11.06 2.12
N ARG A 18 -12.88 11.70 1.72
CA ARG A 18 -13.57 11.43 0.46
C ARG A 18 -12.71 11.80 -0.75
N ARG A 19 -11.99 12.92 -0.70
CA ARG A 19 -11.05 13.34 -1.75
C ARG A 19 -9.89 12.37 -1.89
N LEU A 20 -9.28 11.97 -0.77
CA LEU A 20 -8.21 10.97 -0.76
C LEU A 20 -8.70 9.64 -1.35
N ARG A 21 -9.90 9.19 -0.95
CA ARG A 21 -10.49 7.96 -1.52
C ARG A 21 -10.65 8.04 -3.03
N LEU A 22 -11.17 9.16 -3.55
CA LEU A 22 -11.34 9.37 -4.99
C LEU A 22 -10.00 9.43 -5.72
N LEU A 23 -8.98 10.07 -5.11
CA LEU A 23 -7.63 10.12 -5.65
C LEU A 23 -7.05 8.71 -5.74
N LEU A 24 -7.12 7.93 -4.66
CA LEU A 24 -6.65 6.55 -4.65
C LEU A 24 -7.37 5.72 -5.72
N GLN A 25 -8.71 5.78 -5.76
CA GLN A 25 -9.51 5.05 -6.76
C GLN A 25 -9.12 5.34 -8.22
N ARG A 26 -8.60 6.54 -8.51
CA ARG A 26 -8.15 6.91 -9.87
C ARG A 26 -6.73 6.42 -10.18
N HIS A 27 -5.83 6.40 -9.19
CA HIS A 27 -4.39 6.21 -9.43
C HIS A 27 -3.90 4.81 -9.09
N VAL A 28 -4.63 4.07 -8.24
CA VAL A 28 -4.17 2.78 -7.72
C VAL A 28 -5.19 1.67 -7.99
N PRO A 29 -4.75 0.40 -8.05
CA PRO A 29 -5.64 -0.73 -8.27
C PRO A 29 -6.77 -0.83 -7.24
N SER A 30 -7.94 -1.29 -7.72
CA SER A 30 -9.13 -1.45 -6.89
C SER A 30 -9.20 -2.78 -6.15
N ASP A 31 -8.37 -3.75 -6.53
CA ASP A 31 -8.36 -5.10 -5.99
C ASP A 31 -6.91 -5.55 -5.70
N TRP A 32 -6.79 -6.64 -4.94
CA TRP A 32 -5.51 -7.14 -4.49
C TRP A 32 -4.70 -7.73 -5.67
N GLN A 33 -5.37 -8.28 -6.69
CA GLN A 33 -4.69 -8.81 -7.89
C GLN A 33 -3.97 -7.71 -8.68
N GLY A 34 -4.63 -6.57 -8.89
CA GLY A 34 -4.05 -5.43 -9.57
C GLY A 34 -2.92 -4.80 -8.76
N ALA A 35 -3.07 -4.76 -7.42
CA ALA A 35 -2.00 -4.32 -6.53
C ALA A 35 -0.78 -5.26 -6.60
N GLU A 36 -1.00 -6.57 -6.64
CA GLU A 36 0.04 -7.58 -6.83
C GLU A 36 0.73 -7.46 -8.20
N GLN A 37 -0.03 -7.24 -9.27
CA GLN A 37 0.55 -7.03 -10.60
C GLN A 37 1.43 -5.78 -10.62
N ARG A 38 1.02 -4.71 -9.92
CA ARG A 38 1.83 -3.50 -9.80
C ARG A 38 3.08 -3.72 -8.96
N LEU A 39 2.99 -4.48 -7.88
CA LEU A 39 4.13 -4.92 -7.08
C LEU A 39 5.16 -5.67 -7.93
N ARG A 40 4.74 -6.64 -8.75
CA ARG A 40 5.64 -7.38 -9.65
C ARG A 40 6.42 -6.44 -10.57
N ARG A 41 5.78 -5.43 -11.14
CA ARG A 41 6.46 -4.41 -11.95
C ARG A 41 7.54 -3.65 -11.17
N PHE A 42 7.31 -3.32 -9.89
CA PHE A 42 8.34 -2.68 -9.07
C PHE A 42 9.50 -3.64 -8.74
N GLN A 43 9.21 -4.91 -8.50
CA GLN A 43 10.21 -5.94 -8.26
C GLN A 43 11.14 -6.14 -9.46
N ASP A 44 10.61 -6.08 -10.68
CA ASP A 44 11.39 -6.16 -11.92
C ASP A 44 12.36 -4.98 -12.07
N LEU A 45 12.07 -3.84 -11.43
CA LEU A 45 12.87 -2.61 -11.47
C LEU A 45 13.91 -2.52 -10.33
N ARG A 46 14.10 -3.57 -9.53
CA ARG A 46 15.05 -3.58 -8.41
C ARG A 46 16.50 -3.40 -8.82
N THR A 47 16.91 -3.99 -9.94
CA THR A 47 18.30 -3.95 -10.44
C THR A 47 18.64 -2.68 -11.22
N GLY A 48 17.66 -1.81 -11.45
CA GLY A 48 17.81 -0.56 -12.19
C GLY A 48 18.12 0.66 -11.31
N PRO A 49 18.14 1.87 -11.91
CA PRO A 49 18.25 3.12 -11.15
C PRO A 49 17.05 3.29 -10.18
N PRO A 50 17.14 4.25 -9.24
CA PRO A 50 15.99 4.67 -8.45
C PRO A 50 14.76 4.94 -9.33
N LEU A 51 13.57 4.64 -8.81
CA LEU A 51 12.32 4.89 -9.50
C LEU A 51 12.20 6.38 -9.84
N SER A 52 11.50 6.67 -10.95
CA SER A 52 11.11 8.05 -11.24
C SER A 52 10.24 8.59 -10.11
N PRO A 53 10.19 9.92 -9.87
CA PRO A 53 9.32 10.49 -8.84
C PRO A 53 7.86 10.05 -8.98
N TRP A 54 7.38 9.93 -10.21
CA TRP A 54 6.02 9.45 -10.50
C TRP A 54 5.83 7.98 -10.14
N ASP A 55 6.79 7.11 -10.48
CA ASP A 55 6.69 5.68 -10.15
C ASP A 55 6.80 5.45 -8.65
N PHE A 56 7.65 6.22 -7.97
CA PHE A 56 7.79 6.19 -6.51
C PHE A 56 6.52 6.70 -5.81
N GLU A 57 5.90 7.77 -6.31
CA GLU A 57 4.60 8.23 -5.81
C GLU A 57 3.53 7.14 -6.00
N ASN A 58 3.50 6.47 -7.15
CA ASN A 58 2.58 5.36 -7.41
C ASN A 58 2.83 4.18 -6.46
N LEU A 59 4.09 3.88 -6.12
CA LEU A 59 4.45 2.86 -5.13
C LEU A 59 3.86 3.20 -3.76
N LEU A 60 4.08 4.43 -3.28
CA LEU A 60 3.57 4.91 -2.00
C LEU A 60 2.03 4.94 -1.94
N LEU A 61 1.38 5.50 -2.96
CA LEU A 61 -0.08 5.56 -3.03
C LEU A 61 -0.70 4.16 -3.09
N THR A 62 -0.07 3.21 -3.79
CA THR A 62 -0.53 1.81 -3.81
C THR A 62 -0.43 1.20 -2.41
N GLY A 63 0.67 1.43 -1.69
CA GLY A 63 0.83 1.01 -0.30
C GLY A 63 -0.24 1.60 0.62
N LEU A 64 -0.52 2.90 0.52
CA LEU A 64 -1.57 3.57 1.28
C LEU A 64 -2.96 2.98 0.99
N SER A 65 -3.25 2.69 -0.28
CA SER A 65 -4.49 2.02 -0.68
C SER A 65 -4.60 0.62 -0.06
N CYS A 66 -3.52 -0.16 -0.03
CA CYS A 66 -3.52 -1.46 0.62
C CYS A 66 -3.88 -1.36 2.11
N VAL A 67 -3.38 -0.36 2.84
CA VAL A 67 -3.76 -0.14 4.26
C VAL A 67 -5.24 0.18 4.39
N TYR A 68 -5.75 1.07 3.54
CA TYR A 68 -7.17 1.42 3.53
C TYR A 68 -8.06 0.20 3.24
N ARG A 69 -7.66 -0.63 2.28
CA ARG A 69 -8.36 -1.86 1.90
C ARG A 69 -8.29 -2.92 2.98
N LEU A 70 -7.12 -3.08 3.60
CA LEU A 70 -6.91 -3.97 4.74
C LEU A 70 -7.85 -3.63 5.90
N HIS A 71 -8.01 -2.34 6.20
CA HIS A 71 -8.94 -1.87 7.24
C HIS A 71 -10.41 -2.15 6.89
N LYS A 72 -10.75 -2.16 5.60
CA LYS A 72 -12.12 -2.39 5.10
C LYS A 72 -12.48 -3.85 4.83
N ALA A 73 -11.50 -4.70 4.63
CA ALA A 73 -11.72 -6.11 4.30
C ALA A 73 -12.41 -6.81 5.47
N LEU A 74 -13.50 -7.52 5.15
CA LEU A 74 -14.34 -8.22 6.13
C LEU A 74 -13.82 -9.64 6.37
N GLU A 75 -13.32 -10.28 5.31
CA GLU A 75 -12.86 -11.66 5.35
C GLU A 75 -11.39 -11.75 5.75
N ALA A 76 -11.05 -12.74 6.59
CA ALA A 76 -9.69 -12.95 7.06
C ALA A 76 -8.71 -13.24 5.92
N GLU A 77 -9.13 -14.02 4.92
CA GLU A 77 -8.32 -14.33 3.74
C GLU A 77 -8.00 -13.06 2.93
N GLU A 78 -9.00 -12.21 2.69
CA GLU A 78 -8.80 -10.96 1.96
C GLU A 78 -7.85 -10.03 2.73
N ARG A 79 -8.00 -9.94 4.05
CA ARG A 79 -7.10 -9.18 4.93
C ARG A 79 -5.67 -9.70 4.82
N ALA A 80 -5.46 -11.02 4.85
CA ALA A 80 -4.13 -11.62 4.72
C ALA A 80 -3.48 -11.24 3.38
N ARG A 81 -4.22 -11.31 2.26
CA ARG A 81 -3.74 -10.91 0.94
C ARG A 81 -3.33 -9.43 0.90
N TRP A 82 -4.18 -8.53 1.42
CA TRP A 82 -3.85 -7.10 1.47
C TRP A 82 -2.63 -6.80 2.36
N ALA A 83 -2.52 -7.47 3.50
CA ALA A 83 -1.38 -7.32 4.42
C ALA A 83 -0.07 -7.80 3.75
N GLN A 84 -0.11 -8.93 3.05
CA GLN A 84 1.03 -9.45 2.30
C GLN A 84 1.48 -8.48 1.21
N VAL A 85 0.56 -8.00 0.38
CA VAL A 85 0.88 -7.03 -0.69
C VAL A 85 1.45 -5.73 -0.10
N PHE A 86 0.87 -5.23 1.00
CA PHE A 86 1.39 -4.05 1.70
C PHE A 86 2.83 -4.25 2.19
N ALA A 87 3.12 -5.37 2.87
CA ALA A 87 4.45 -5.67 3.39
C ALA A 87 5.49 -5.72 2.26
N LEU A 88 5.14 -6.31 1.12
CA LEU A 88 6.02 -6.37 -0.05
C LEU A 88 6.23 -4.98 -0.69
N LEU A 89 5.19 -4.14 -0.80
CA LEU A 89 5.33 -2.76 -1.28
C LEU A 89 6.21 -1.90 -0.34
N ALA A 90 6.11 -2.11 0.98
CA ALA A 90 7.00 -1.46 1.95
C ALA A 90 8.46 -1.90 1.74
N GLN A 91 8.68 -3.19 1.47
CA GLN A 91 10.00 -3.70 1.12
C GLN A 91 10.53 -3.11 -0.18
N GLU A 92 9.70 -2.95 -1.22
CA GLU A 92 10.10 -2.24 -2.46
C GLU A 92 10.45 -0.79 -2.21
N THR A 93 9.71 -0.11 -1.32
CA THR A 93 9.97 1.29 -0.96
C THR A 93 11.36 1.42 -0.34
N LEU A 94 11.69 0.53 0.61
CA LEU A 94 13.02 0.51 1.20
C LEU A 94 14.09 0.15 0.17
N TRP A 95 13.82 -0.80 -0.73
CA TRP A 95 14.72 -1.16 -1.82
C TRP A 95 15.03 0.04 -2.70
N ASP A 96 14.02 0.82 -3.09
CA ASP A 96 14.22 1.95 -3.98
C ASP A 96 14.99 3.09 -3.31
N LEU A 97 14.62 3.45 -2.07
CA LEU A 97 15.33 4.46 -1.27
C LEU A 97 16.79 4.09 -1.00
N CYS A 98 17.09 2.79 -1.00
CA CYS A 98 18.41 2.25 -0.74
C CYS A 98 19.37 2.33 -1.94
N LYS A 99 18.85 2.45 -3.16
CA LYS A 99 19.65 2.54 -4.38
C LYS A 99 20.56 3.78 -4.34
N GLY A 100 21.87 3.54 -4.34
CA GLY A 100 22.89 4.59 -4.27
C GLY A 100 23.21 5.09 -2.85
N PHE A 101 22.53 4.60 -1.82
CA PHE A 101 22.71 5.04 -0.42
C PHE A 101 23.12 3.92 0.54
N CYS A 102 22.76 2.65 0.28
CA CYS A 102 23.11 1.56 1.18
C CYS A 102 24.47 0.91 0.87
N PRO A 103 25.18 0.43 1.91
CA PRO A 103 26.34 -0.44 1.71
C PRO A 103 25.90 -1.74 1.03
N GLN A 104 26.64 -2.17 -0.01
CA GLN A 104 26.39 -3.39 -0.79
C GLN A 104 25.05 -3.41 -1.56
N GLY A 105 24.34 -2.28 -1.61
CA GLY A 105 23.08 -2.17 -2.36
C GLY A 105 21.94 -3.01 -1.81
N GLN A 106 21.98 -3.43 -0.54
CA GLN A 106 20.89 -4.18 0.09
C GLN A 106 20.17 -3.34 1.14
N PRO A 107 18.83 -3.21 1.09
CA PRO A 107 18.07 -2.53 2.12
C PRO A 107 18.00 -3.38 3.39
N PRO A 108 17.73 -2.77 4.55
CA PRO A 108 17.38 -3.52 5.75
C PRO A 108 16.19 -4.44 5.47
N SER A 109 16.35 -5.72 5.82
CA SER A 109 15.31 -6.73 5.62
C SER A 109 14.12 -6.48 6.56
N LEU A 110 12.92 -6.37 6.01
CA LEU A 110 11.67 -6.42 6.79
C LEU A 110 11.19 -7.87 7.00
N GLY A 111 11.99 -8.88 6.66
CA GLY A 111 11.69 -10.30 6.82
C GLY A 111 11.09 -10.68 8.19
N PRO A 112 11.58 -10.16 9.33
CA PRO A 112 10.98 -10.42 10.63
C PRO A 112 9.52 -9.94 10.77
N TRP A 113 9.15 -8.83 10.12
CA TRP A 113 7.79 -8.28 10.14
C TRP A 113 6.85 -9.02 9.19
N ALA A 114 7.37 -9.55 8.07
CA ALA A 114 6.61 -10.39 7.16
C ALA A 114 6.21 -11.73 7.82
N SER A 115 7.07 -12.29 8.68
CA SER A 115 6.78 -13.50 9.46
C SER A 115 5.72 -13.30 10.55
N ILE A 116 5.51 -12.07 11.02
CA ILE A 116 4.48 -11.74 12.03
C ILE A 116 3.07 -11.77 11.41
N LEU A 117 2.96 -11.60 10.09
CA LEU A 117 1.68 -11.59 9.36
C LEU A 117 1.20 -12.97 8.89
N ASN A 118 2.02 -14.03 9.08
CA ASN A 118 1.60 -15.42 8.91
C ASN A 118 1.49 -16.11 10.28
N PRO A 119 0.41 -15.90 11.05
CA PRO A 119 -0.01 -16.92 11.98
C PRO A 119 -0.73 -17.98 11.14
N PHE A 120 -0.12 -19.14 11.00
CA PHE A 120 -0.69 -20.47 10.69
C PHE A 120 0.07 -21.21 9.56
N PRO A 121 0.43 -22.48 9.81
CA PRO A 121 1.02 -23.38 8.82
C PRO A 121 0.02 -23.84 7.76
#